data_AF-A0A4D6XLY3-F1
#
_entry.id   AF-A0A4D6XLY3-F1
#
_cell.length_a   1.000
_cell.length_b   1.000
_cell.length_c   1.000
_cell.angle_alpha   90.00
_cell.angle_beta   90.00
_cell.angle_gamma   90.00
#
_symmetry.space_group_name_H-M   'P 1'
#
loop_
_entity.id
_entity.type
_entity.pdbx_description
1 polymer ?
#
loop_
_entity_poly.entity_id
_entity_poly.type
_entity_poly.pdbx_seq_one_letter_code
_entity_poly.pdbx_strand_id
1 'polypeptide(L)' 'MEKKKWKTTRKKSVKNIDLWLRINNALQKHLVNWFWVKSHIGHFENERCDIIAKNAAHNPSKKDIYYENSKL' A
#
# COMPACT_ATOMS: atom_id res chain seq x y z
N MET A 1 -10.93 -16.84 -4.83
CA MET A 1 -9.53 -16.91 -4.35
C MET A 1 -9.57 -16.87 -2.83
N GLU A 2 -8.94 -17.87 -2.23
CA GLU A 2 -9.25 -18.38 -0.90
C GLU A 2 -9.00 -17.41 0.24
N LYS A 3 -9.91 -17.50 1.22
CA LYS A 3 -9.77 -17.04 2.61
C LYS A 3 -8.58 -17.73 3.30
N LYS A 4 -7.34 -17.51 2.85
CA LYS A 4 -6.21 -17.62 3.77
C LYS A 4 -6.46 -16.54 4.80
N LYS A 5 -7.09 -16.94 5.91
CA LYS A 5 -7.36 -16.12 7.10
C LYS A 5 -6.11 -15.27 7.26
N TRP A 6 -6.19 -13.97 7.02
CA TRP A 6 -5.08 -13.01 7.01
C TRP A 6 -4.37 -12.98 8.37
N LYS A 7 -3.71 -14.08 8.67
CA LYS A 7 -3.14 -14.50 9.93
C LYS A 7 -1.75 -14.98 9.59
N THR A 8 -0.81 -14.40 10.29
CA THR A 8 0.57 -14.85 10.30
C THR A 8 0.66 -16.26 10.91
N THR A 9 1.78 -16.94 10.70
CA THR A 9 2.09 -18.23 11.34
C THR A 9 1.99 -18.18 12.87
N ARG A 10 2.15 -16.98 13.45
CA ARG A 10 1.98 -16.68 14.89
C ARG A 10 0.53 -16.36 15.30
N LYS A 11 -0.46 -16.65 14.45
CA LYS A 11 -1.90 -16.34 14.62
C LYS A 11 -2.23 -14.84 14.78
N LYS A 12 -1.26 -13.94 14.68
CA LYS A 12 -1.48 -12.48 14.68
C LYS A 12 -1.98 -12.03 13.31
N SER A 13 -2.79 -10.99 13.28
CA SER A 13 -3.20 -10.33 12.02
C SER A 13 -1.97 -9.92 11.21
N VAL A 14 -2.07 -10.03 9.88
CA VAL A 14 -1.01 -9.55 8.98
C VAL A 14 -0.90 -8.03 9.11
N LYS A 15 0.32 -7.50 9.10
CA LYS A 15 0.57 -6.05 9.14
C LYS A 15 -0.09 -5.37 7.93
N ASN A 16 -0.74 -4.22 8.15
CA ASN A 16 -1.43 -3.42 7.12
C ASN A 16 -2.52 -4.21 6.36
N ILE A 17 -3.22 -5.10 7.07
CA ILE A 17 -4.30 -5.92 6.49
C ILE A 17 -5.39 -5.08 5.81
N ASP A 18 -5.70 -3.91 6.35
CA ASP A 18 -6.66 -2.95 5.82
C ASP A 18 -6.26 -2.47 4.42
N LEU A 19 -4.98 -2.13 4.21
CA LEU A 19 -4.45 -1.71 2.91
C LEU A 19 -4.46 -2.88 1.92
N TRP A 20 -4.06 -4.08 2.34
CA TRP A 20 -4.03 -5.26 1.48
C TRP A 20 -5.44 -5.68 1.01
N LEU A 21 -6.43 -5.63 1.90
CA LEU A 21 -7.83 -5.90 1.54
C LEU A 21 -8.35 -4.88 0.52
N ARG A 22 -8.01 -3.59 0.69
CA ARG A 22 -8.38 -2.54 -0.28
C ARG A 22 -7.76 -2.77 -1.65
N ILE A 23 -6.47 -3.11 -1.71
CA ILE A 23 -5.79 -3.46 -2.97
C ILE A 23 -6.44 -4.68 -3.61
N ASN A 24 -6.66 -5.76 -2.84
CA ASN A 24 -7.27 -6.98 -3.35
C ASN A 24 -8.66 -6.72 -3.98
N ASN A 25 -9.49 -5.90 -3.33
CA ASN A 25 -10.81 -5.52 -3.87
C ASN A 25 -10.71 -4.70 -5.17
N ALA A 26 -9.68 -3.85 -5.30
CA ALA A 26 -9.43 -3.11 -6.54
C ALA A 26 -8.93 -4.03 -7.67
N LEU A 27 -8.02 -4.97 -7.35
CA LEU A 27 -7.46 -5.92 -8.30
C LEU A 27 -8.50 -6.87 -8.90
N GLN A 28 -9.56 -7.19 -8.16
CA GLN A 28 -10.65 -8.02 -8.69
C GLN A 28 -11.35 -7.42 -9.91
N LYS A 29 -11.25 -6.09 -10.11
CA LYS A 29 -11.92 -5.37 -11.19
C LYS A 29 -11.05 -5.14 -12.42
N HIS A 30 -9.74 -5.36 -12.32
CA HIS A 30 -8.78 -4.94 -13.34
C HIS A 30 -7.75 -6.03 -13.61
N LEU A 31 -7.38 -6.21 -14.89
CA LEU A 31 -6.22 -7.01 -15.26
C LEU A 31 -4.96 -6.14 -15.09
N VAL A 32 -4.23 -6.36 -14.00
CA VAL A 32 -3.05 -5.57 -13.64
C VAL A 32 -1.77 -6.32 -13.96
N ASN A 33 -0.93 -5.73 -14.79
CA ASN A 33 0.43 -6.19 -15.07
C ASN A 33 1.42 -5.39 -14.22
N TRP A 34 2.22 -6.10 -13.43
CA TRP A 34 3.19 -5.49 -12.51
C TRP A 34 4.56 -5.41 -13.15
N PHE A 35 5.15 -4.22 -13.14
CA PHE A 35 6.50 -3.97 -13.62
C PHE A 35 7.35 -3.46 -12.45
N TRP A 36 8.27 -4.31 -11.98
CA TRP A 36 9.18 -3.97 -10.90
C TRP A 36 10.41 -3.26 -11.49
N VAL A 37 10.54 -1.96 -11.22
CA VAL A 37 11.70 -1.17 -11.66
C VAL A 37 12.82 -1.24 -10.63
N LYS A 38 14.07 -1.32 -11.09
CA LYS A 38 15.25 -1.50 -10.22
C LYS A 38 15.68 -0.22 -9.48
N SER A 39 15.12 0.93 -9.86
CA SER A 39 15.32 2.24 -9.22
C SER A 39 14.31 3.24 -9.79
N HIS A 40 14.15 4.40 -9.15
CA HIS A 40 13.39 5.54 -9.70
C HIS A 40 14.10 6.22 -10.86
N ILE A 41 15.40 5.96 -11.06
CA ILE A 41 16.22 6.62 -12.06
C ILE A 41 15.83 6.15 -13.47
N GLY A 42 15.35 7.09 -14.29
CA GLY A 42 15.09 6.86 -15.72
C GLY A 42 13.64 6.57 -16.08
N HIS A 43 12.70 6.63 -15.13
CA HIS A 43 11.27 6.59 -15.38
C HIS A 43 10.63 7.88 -14.87
N PHE A 44 10.44 8.85 -15.77
CA PHE A 44 9.92 10.17 -15.46
C PHE A 44 8.61 10.13 -14.64
N GLU A 45 7.72 9.18 -14.94
CA GLU A 45 6.46 8.99 -14.23
C GLU A 45 6.67 8.54 -12.78
N ASN A 46 7.68 7.70 -12.54
CA ASN A 46 8.00 7.22 -11.19
C ASN A 46 8.70 8.31 -10.38
N GLU A 47 9.60 9.08 -11.00
CA GLU A 47 10.23 10.25 -10.37
C GLU A 47 9.17 11.30 -9.99
N ARG A 48 8.18 11.53 -10.86
CA ARG A 48 7.05 12.40 -10.55
C ARG A 48 6.22 11.88 -9.38
N CYS A 49 5.95 10.57 -9.31
CA CYS A 49 5.26 9.96 -8.16
C CYS A 49 6.05 10.17 -6.86
N ASP A 50 7.38 10.03 -6.90
CA ASP A 50 8.25 10.25 -5.74
C ASP A 50 8.21 11.71 -5.25
N ILE A 51 8.27 12.68 -6.16
CA ILE A 51 8.13 14.11 -5.83
C ILE A 51 6.78 14.41 -5.17
N ILE A 52 5.69 13.89 -5.73
CA ILE A 52 4.34 14.08 -5.17
C ILE A 52 4.24 13.46 -3.77
N ALA A 53 4.75 12.25 -3.59
CA ALA A 53 4.75 11.57 -2.30
C ALA A 53 5.57 12.35 -1.25
N LYS A 54 6.77 12.84 -1.63
CA LYS A 54 7.61 13.68 -0.76
C LYS A 54 6.90 14.97 -0.38
N ASN A 55 6.32 15.68 -1.33
CA ASN A 55 5.61 16.94 -1.05
C ASN A 55 4.41 16.73 -0.12
N ALA A 56 3.64 15.66 -0.33
CA ALA A 56 2.53 15.31 0.55
C ALA A 56 2.99 14.93 1.97
N ALA A 57 4.15 14.29 2.11
CA ALA A 57 4.73 13.97 3.41
C ALA A 57 5.20 15.21 4.18
N HIS A 58 5.69 16.24 3.48
CA HIS A 58 6.08 17.51 4.12
C HIS A 58 4.88 18.33 4.61
N ASN A 59 3.71 18.18 3.97
CA ASN A 59 2.48 18.88 4.37
C ASN A 59 1.29 17.91 4.49
N PRO A 60 1.25 17.08 5.54
CA PRO A 60 0.23 16.06 5.69
C PRO A 60 -1.14 16.67 6.02
N SER A 61 -2.15 16.36 5.21
CA SER A 61 -3.52 16.85 5.37
C SER A 61 -4.54 15.79 5.80
N LYS A 62 -4.14 14.51 5.78
CA LYS A 62 -5.03 13.38 6.10
C LYS A 62 -4.39 12.49 7.17
N LYS A 63 -5.23 12.00 8.07
CA LYS A 63 -4.84 11.05 9.12
C LYS A 63 -4.94 9.62 8.62
N ASP A 64 -3.98 8.79 9.00
CA ASP A 64 -4.05 7.34 8.80
C ASP A 64 -4.70 6.72 10.03
N ILE A 65 -6.03 6.66 10.00
CA ILE A 65 -6.86 6.21 11.14
C ILE A 65 -6.49 4.78 11.58
N TYR A 66 -6.22 3.89 10.63
CA TYR A 66 -5.89 2.50 10.95
C TYR A 66 -4.53 2.40 11.62
N TYR A 67 -3.54 3.16 11.15
CA TYR A 67 -2.23 3.23 11.79
C TYR A 67 -2.31 3.88 13.18
N GLU A 68 -2.97 5.03 13.30
CA GLU A 68 -3.10 5.78 14.57
C GLU A 68 -3.81 4.95 15.65
N ASN A 69 -4.90 4.26 15.31
CA ASN A 69 -5.63 3.41 16.25
C ASN A 69 -4.89 2.11 16.58
N SER A 70 -3.95 1.65 15.75
CA SER A 70 -3.14 0.46 16.01
C SER A 70 -1.96 0.69 16.98
N LYS A 71 -1.69 1.96 17.33
CA LYS A 71 -0.65 2.35 18.30
C LYS A 71 -1.14 2.41 19.75
N LEU A 72 -2.46 2.37 19.97
CA LEU A 72 -3.10 2.21 21.28
C LEU A 72 -3.09 0.72 21.67
#